data_AF-A0AAN9SWX3-F1
#
_entry.id   AF-A0AAN9SWX3-F1
#
_cell.length_a   1.000
_cell.length_b   1.000
_cell.length_c   1.000
_cell.angle_alpha   90.00
_cell.angle_beta   90.00
_cell.angle_gamma   90.00
#
_symmetry.space_group_name_H-M   'P 1'
#
loop_
_entity.id
_entity.type
_entity.pdbx_description
1 polymer ?
#
loop_
_entity_poly.entity_id
_entity_poly.type
_entity_poly.pdbx_seq_one_letter_code
_entity_poly.pdbx_strand_id
1 'polypeptide(L)'
;MYSYVKTWIAHISECLLLSLNPLFRTSLRYGEDSKALRLHAKQKLRIDSNTYFQVQGELDTRLGQPGSSTALIRHFYPNLSATLGVGLRYDKRDKLRYTVSAKKTFPVTLDGFLNFKIKGGCDVDNDFKERKSRAAAEFTWNVFNFQKDQDVRLRIGYEIFQQVPYLQVRENNWTFNADYKGRWNVRYDL
;
A
#
# COMPACT_ATOMS: atom_id res chain seq x y z
N MET A 1 -4.80 17.65 23.45
CA MET A 1 -3.76 17.24 22.48
C MET A 1 -2.92 16.04 22.95
N TYR A 2 -2.49 15.98 24.22
CA TYR A 2 -1.79 14.82 24.82
C TYR A 2 -2.62 13.52 24.94
N SER A 3 -3.96 13.61 24.97
CA SER A 3 -4.84 12.44 25.11
C SER A 3 -4.85 11.56 23.84
N TYR A 4 -5.03 12.15 22.65
CA TYR A 4 -5.13 11.41 21.39
C TYR A 4 -3.83 10.68 20.98
N VAL A 5 -2.66 11.25 21.29
CA VAL A 5 -1.36 10.62 21.01
C VAL A 5 -1.12 9.45 21.96
N LYS A 6 -1.52 9.57 23.24
CA LYS A 6 -1.50 8.45 24.18
C LYS A 6 -2.47 7.33 23.75
N THR A 7 -3.66 7.65 23.26
CA THR A 7 -4.60 6.63 22.76
C THR A 7 -4.07 5.95 21.50
N TRP A 8 -3.41 6.69 20.59
CA TRP A 8 -2.79 6.12 19.39
C TRP A 8 -1.59 5.22 19.71
N ILE A 9 -0.72 5.66 20.62
CA ILE A 9 0.43 4.86 21.10
C ILE A 9 -0.05 3.67 21.94
N ALA A 10 -1.15 3.80 22.69
CA ALA A 10 -1.74 2.70 23.47
C ALA A 10 -2.39 1.64 22.57
N HIS A 11 -3.16 2.04 21.55
CA HIS A 11 -3.71 1.09 20.57
C HIS A 11 -2.64 0.42 19.71
N ILE A 12 -1.56 1.15 19.38
CA ILE A 12 -0.40 0.57 18.70
C ILE A 12 0.40 -0.32 19.66
N SER A 13 0.52 0.03 20.95
CA SER A 13 1.19 -0.78 21.97
C SER A 13 0.41 -2.06 22.31
N GLU A 14 -0.91 -2.01 22.37
CA GLU A 14 -1.78 -3.19 22.49
C GLU A 14 -1.68 -4.08 21.24
N CYS A 15 -1.54 -3.49 20.05
CA CYS A 15 -1.23 -4.25 18.83
C CYS A 15 0.20 -4.83 18.84
N LEU A 16 1.17 -4.14 19.45
CA LEU A 16 2.55 -4.61 19.64
C LEU A 16 2.64 -5.73 20.68
N LEU A 17 1.80 -5.73 21.72
CA LEU A 17 1.75 -6.80 22.72
C LEU A 17 1.14 -8.11 22.19
N LEU A 18 0.48 -8.06 21.03
CA LEU A 18 -0.05 -9.25 20.32
C LEU A 18 0.90 -9.75 19.20
N SER A 19 2.17 -9.35 19.20
CA SER A 19 3.15 -9.56 18.11
C SER A 19 3.72 -10.99 17.99
N LEU A 20 2.87 -12.01 18.09
CA LEU A 20 3.17 -13.35 17.56
C LEU A 20 2.36 -13.62 16.28
N ASN A 21 2.16 -12.60 15.44
CA ASN A 21 1.40 -12.72 14.20
C ASN A 21 2.22 -12.25 12.98
N PRO A 22 2.45 -13.09 11.94
CA PRO A 22 3.20 -12.76 10.71
C PRO A 22 2.50 -11.73 9.79
N LEU A 23 1.50 -11.01 10.31
CA LEU A 23 0.60 -10.13 9.57
C LEU A 23 0.83 -8.63 9.84
N PHE A 24 1.73 -8.28 10.78
CA PHE A 24 2.18 -6.92 11.01
C PHE A 24 3.37 -6.56 10.10
N ARG A 25 3.37 -5.33 9.55
CA ARG A 25 4.49 -4.81 8.75
C ARG A 25 4.69 -3.33 8.99
N THR A 26 5.94 -2.95 9.16
CA THR A 26 6.39 -1.57 9.31
C THR A 26 7.27 -1.15 8.14
N SER A 27 7.25 0.13 7.79
CA SER A 27 8.11 0.65 6.73
C SER A 27 8.41 2.13 6.92
N LEU A 28 9.65 2.53 6.64
CA LEU A 28 10.06 3.92 6.48
C LEU A 28 9.79 4.38 5.06
N ARG A 29 9.33 5.60 4.89
CA ARG A 29 9.05 6.19 3.56
C ARG A 29 9.57 7.61 3.48
N TYR A 30 10.19 7.94 2.37
CA TYR A 30 10.67 9.28 2.06
C TYR A 30 10.45 9.58 0.58
N GLY A 31 10.11 10.81 0.23
CA GLY A 31 9.88 11.16 -1.17
C GLY A 31 9.52 12.62 -1.35
N GLU A 32 9.49 13.02 -2.63
CA GLU A 32 9.36 14.41 -3.06
C GLU A 32 8.13 15.12 -2.47
N ASP A 33 6.98 14.45 -2.43
CA ASP A 33 5.70 15.02 -1.98
C ASP A 33 5.75 15.55 -0.53
N SER A 34 6.56 14.93 0.32
CA SER A 34 6.57 15.18 1.76
C SER A 34 7.81 15.90 2.24
N LYS A 35 8.95 15.67 1.56
CA LYS A 35 10.30 16.07 2.01
C LYS A 35 10.54 15.76 3.50
N ALA A 36 9.89 14.70 4.00
CA ALA A 36 9.90 14.30 5.38
C ALA A 36 9.84 12.77 5.47
N LEU A 37 10.52 12.21 6.48
CA LEU A 37 10.43 10.78 6.74
C LEU A 37 9.03 10.47 7.29
N ARG A 38 8.49 9.31 6.89
CA ARG A 38 7.21 8.83 7.38
C ARG A 38 7.31 7.40 7.85
N LEU A 39 6.76 7.16 9.03
CA LEU A 39 6.63 5.82 9.62
C LEU A 39 5.27 5.28 9.21
N HIS A 40 5.26 4.16 8.50
CA HIS A 40 4.03 3.51 8.08
C HIS A 40 3.91 2.13 8.74
N ALA A 41 2.78 1.91 9.40
CA ALA A 41 2.44 0.62 10.01
C ALA A 41 1.22 0.02 9.30
N LYS A 42 1.19 -1.30 9.16
CA LYS A 42 0.09 -2.03 8.56
C LYS A 42 -0.09 -3.38 9.25
N GLN A 43 -1.32 -3.64 9.65
CA GLN A 43 -1.77 -4.92 10.19
C GLN A 43 -2.77 -5.56 9.22
N LYS A 44 -2.68 -6.88 9.08
CA LYS A 44 -3.76 -7.68 8.51
C LYS A 44 -4.32 -8.61 9.58
N LEU A 45 -5.62 -8.74 9.64
CA LEU A 45 -6.34 -9.68 10.49
C LEU A 45 -7.15 -10.59 9.56
N ARG A 46 -6.92 -11.90 9.63
CA ARG A 46 -7.69 -12.86 8.83
C ARG A 46 -9.11 -12.93 9.39
N ILE A 47 -10.10 -12.78 8.51
CA ILE A 47 -11.51 -13.02 8.83
C ILE A 47 -11.85 -14.47 8.46
N ASP A 48 -11.41 -14.89 7.27
CA ASP A 48 -11.52 -16.26 6.78
C ASP A 48 -10.30 -16.62 5.90
N SER A 49 -10.37 -17.72 5.15
CA SER A 49 -9.29 -18.21 4.28
C SER A 49 -8.90 -17.23 3.17
N ASN A 50 -9.86 -16.45 2.67
CA ASN A 50 -9.73 -15.57 1.51
C ASN A 50 -9.98 -14.09 1.83
N THR A 51 -10.55 -13.79 3.00
CA THR A 51 -10.89 -12.44 3.45
C THR A 51 -9.98 -11.99 4.59
N TYR A 52 -9.47 -10.76 4.49
CA TYR A 52 -8.71 -10.12 5.54
C TYR A 52 -9.16 -8.68 5.78
N PHE A 53 -9.24 -8.30 7.05
CA PHE A 53 -9.32 -6.92 7.47
C PHE A 53 -7.93 -6.33 7.54
N GLN A 54 -7.71 -5.19 6.88
CA GLN A 54 -6.42 -4.52 6.82
C GLN A 54 -6.54 -3.13 7.40
N VAL A 55 -5.78 -2.86 8.45
CA VAL A 55 -5.63 -1.53 9.04
C VAL A 55 -4.23 -1.02 8.73
N GLN A 56 -4.12 0.24 8.35
CA GLN A 56 -2.83 0.90 8.13
C GLN A 56 -2.88 2.35 8.59
N GLY A 57 -1.74 2.83 9.06
CA GLY A 57 -1.57 4.19 9.54
C GLY A 57 -0.19 4.73 9.16
N GLU A 58 -0.09 6.04 9.05
CA GLU A 58 1.14 6.75 8.72
C GLU A 58 1.37 7.87 9.73
N LEU A 59 2.60 8.02 10.23
CA LEU A 59 3.05 9.10 11.09
C LEU A 59 4.05 9.94 10.31
N ASP A 60 3.80 11.24 10.21
CA ASP A 60 4.71 12.20 9.59
C ASP A 60 5.69 12.73 10.63
N THR A 61 6.99 12.49 10.43
CA THR A 61 8.02 12.85 11.42
C THR A 61 8.31 14.35 11.46
N ARG A 62 7.95 15.12 10.42
CA ARG A 62 8.17 16.58 10.41
C ARG A 62 7.35 17.29 11.47
N LEU A 63 6.11 16.82 11.69
CA LEU A 63 5.17 17.42 12.64
C LEU A 63 4.90 16.51 13.85
N GLY A 64 5.41 15.28 13.86
CA GLY A 64 5.16 14.29 14.91
C GLY A 64 3.68 13.90 15.02
N GLN A 65 2.93 13.90 13.92
CA GLN A 65 1.47 13.76 13.93
C GLN A 65 0.96 12.70 12.94
N PRO A 66 -0.13 11.96 13.25
CA PRO A 66 -0.69 10.92 12.38
C PRO A 66 -1.20 11.51 11.06
N GLY A 67 -0.62 11.11 9.91
CA GLY A 67 -0.94 11.62 8.58
C GLY A 67 -2.25 11.09 8.00
N SER A 68 -2.34 9.78 7.77
CA SER A 68 -3.55 9.16 7.25
C SER A 68 -3.74 7.76 7.82
N SER A 69 -4.99 7.34 7.93
CA SER A 69 -5.37 6.00 8.38
C SER A 69 -6.32 5.36 7.36
N THR A 70 -6.22 4.06 7.17
CA THR A 70 -7.12 3.33 6.27
C THR A 70 -7.49 1.98 6.87
N ALA A 71 -8.77 1.64 6.82
CA ALA A 71 -9.31 0.34 7.19
C ALA A 71 -10.00 -0.27 5.97
N LEU A 72 -9.66 -1.50 5.60
CA LEU A 72 -10.16 -2.17 4.39
C LEU A 72 -10.51 -3.61 4.69
N ILE A 73 -11.71 -4.04 4.31
CA ILE A 73 -12.00 -5.46 4.12
C ILE A 73 -11.56 -5.81 2.70
N ARG A 74 -10.82 -6.91 2.55
CA ARG A 74 -10.30 -7.36 1.26
C ARG A 74 -10.56 -8.84 1.09
N HIS A 75 -11.18 -9.19 -0.03
CA HIS A 75 -11.46 -10.57 -0.41
C HIS A 75 -10.61 -10.94 -1.63
N PHE A 76 -9.90 -12.06 -1.53
CA PHE A 76 -9.13 -12.65 -2.62
C PHE A 76 -9.95 -13.76 -3.27
N TYR A 77 -10.10 -13.72 -4.60
CA TYR A 77 -10.74 -14.76 -5.39
C TYR A 77 -9.65 -15.60 -6.06
N PRO A 78 -9.27 -16.77 -5.52
CA PRO A 78 -8.12 -17.54 -6.00
C PRO A 78 -8.28 -17.95 -7.46
N ASN A 79 -9.46 -18.46 -7.83
CA ASN A 79 -9.78 -18.93 -9.19
C ASN A 79 -9.67 -17.83 -10.26
N LEU A 80 -9.76 -16.56 -9.86
CA LEU A 80 -9.67 -15.41 -10.76
C LEU A 80 -8.35 -14.67 -10.65
N SER A 81 -7.47 -15.05 -9.71
CA SER A 81 -6.28 -14.29 -9.33
C SER A 81 -6.59 -12.80 -9.10
N ALA A 82 -7.73 -12.55 -8.45
CA ALA A 82 -8.30 -11.21 -8.29
C ALA A 82 -8.51 -10.86 -6.81
N THR A 83 -8.47 -9.58 -6.49
CA THR A 83 -8.77 -9.06 -5.15
C THR A 83 -9.73 -7.90 -5.26
N LEU A 84 -10.80 -7.95 -4.48
CA LEU A 84 -11.67 -6.80 -4.23
C LEU A 84 -11.44 -6.29 -2.82
N GLY A 85 -11.55 -4.98 -2.63
CA GLY A 85 -11.40 -4.37 -1.32
C GLY A 85 -12.28 -3.16 -1.18
N VAL A 86 -12.94 -3.04 -0.03
CA VAL A 86 -13.82 -1.94 0.33
C VAL A 86 -13.46 -1.47 1.72
N GLY A 87 -13.54 -0.17 1.96
CA GLY A 87 -13.47 0.34 3.32
C GLY A 87 -13.36 1.85 3.39
N LEU A 88 -12.67 2.32 4.42
CA LEU A 88 -12.64 3.72 4.82
C LEU A 88 -11.21 4.24 4.83
N ARG A 89 -11.06 5.49 4.41
CA ARG A 89 -9.84 6.28 4.57
C ARG A 89 -10.16 7.52 5.37
N TYR A 90 -9.34 7.77 6.38
CA TYR A 90 -9.36 9.00 7.17
C TYR A 90 -8.07 9.77 6.91
N ASP A 91 -8.21 11.06 6.61
CA ASP A 91 -7.12 11.99 6.29
C ASP A 91 -7.28 13.22 7.19
N LYS A 92 -6.16 13.82 7.64
CA LYS A 92 -6.10 14.93 8.61
C LYS A 92 -7.00 16.13 8.28
N ARG A 93 -7.43 16.29 7.02
CA ARG A 93 -8.35 17.37 6.61
C ARG A 93 -9.83 17.04 6.93
N ASP A 94 -10.09 16.19 7.92
CA ASP A 94 -11.42 15.74 8.38
C ASP A 94 -12.35 15.21 7.28
N LYS A 95 -11.79 14.54 6.27
CA LYS A 95 -12.59 13.94 5.20
C LYS A 95 -12.50 12.42 5.28
N LEU A 96 -13.48 11.82 5.96
CA LEU A 96 -13.80 10.41 5.78
C LEU A 96 -14.10 10.17 4.30
N ARG A 97 -13.53 9.09 3.75
CA ARG A 97 -13.77 8.67 2.38
C ARG A 97 -14.04 7.19 2.34
N TYR A 98 -14.99 6.79 1.53
CA TYR A 98 -15.19 5.40 1.18
C TYR A 98 -14.29 5.07 0.00
N THR A 99 -13.66 3.92 0.04
CA THR A 99 -12.73 3.48 -1.00
C THR A 99 -13.09 2.09 -1.46
N VAL A 100 -13.13 1.91 -2.77
CA VAL A 100 -13.30 0.63 -3.44
C VAL A 100 -12.06 0.39 -4.29
N SER A 101 -11.53 -0.82 -4.26
CA SER A 101 -10.35 -1.19 -5.05
C SER A 101 -10.49 -2.59 -5.60
N ALA A 102 -10.04 -2.77 -6.83
CA ALA A 102 -10.01 -4.05 -7.52
C ALA A 102 -8.62 -4.28 -8.10
N LYS A 103 -8.18 -5.54 -8.09
CA LYS A 103 -6.91 -5.96 -8.69
C LYS A 103 -7.10 -7.30 -9.37
N LYS A 104 -6.47 -7.49 -10.51
CA LYS A 104 -6.36 -8.79 -11.18
C LYS A 104 -4.94 -8.98 -11.68
N THR A 105 -4.39 -10.17 -11.45
CA THR A 105 -3.06 -10.55 -11.90
C THR A 105 -3.17 -11.68 -12.91
N PHE A 106 -2.42 -11.57 -13.99
CA PHE A 106 -2.31 -12.54 -15.06
C PHE A 106 -0.86 -13.03 -15.10
N PRO A 107 -0.60 -14.32 -14.93
CA PRO A 107 0.74 -14.86 -15.17
C PRO A 107 1.05 -14.73 -16.66
N VAL A 108 2.21 -14.17 -16.99
CA VAL A 108 2.68 -14.05 -18.38
C VAL A 108 3.57 -15.25 -18.72
N THR A 109 4.33 -15.73 -17.75
CA THR A 109 5.17 -16.92 -17.84
C THR A 109 4.66 -18.02 -16.91
N LEU A 110 4.92 -19.28 -17.27
CA LEU A 110 4.49 -20.46 -16.50
C LEU A 110 5.17 -20.55 -15.12
N ASP A 111 6.38 -20.02 -15.00
CA ASP A 111 7.15 -19.94 -13.74
C ASP A 111 6.66 -18.84 -12.79
N GLY A 112 5.75 -17.96 -13.24
CA GLY A 112 5.22 -16.85 -12.46
C GLY A 112 6.22 -15.72 -12.19
N PHE A 113 7.39 -15.71 -12.82
CA PHE A 113 8.37 -14.63 -12.64
C PHE A 113 7.95 -13.34 -13.34
N LEU A 114 7.27 -13.44 -14.47
CA LEU A 114 6.68 -12.31 -15.18
C LEU A 114 5.16 -12.30 -15.02
N ASN A 115 4.65 -11.20 -14.48
CA ASN A 115 3.22 -11.03 -14.23
C ASN A 115 2.72 -9.71 -14.82
N PHE A 116 1.54 -9.76 -15.42
CA PHE A 116 0.78 -8.58 -15.80
C PHE A 116 -0.31 -8.33 -14.76
N LYS A 117 -0.50 -7.09 -14.34
CA LYS A 117 -1.46 -6.72 -13.30
C LYS A 117 -2.25 -5.51 -13.72
N ILE A 118 -3.57 -5.62 -13.60
CA ILE A 118 -4.48 -4.48 -13.68
C ILE A 118 -4.95 -4.16 -12.26
N LYS A 119 -4.92 -2.88 -11.91
CA LYS A 119 -5.47 -2.38 -10.65
C LYS A 119 -6.34 -1.17 -10.91
N GLY A 120 -7.45 -1.10 -10.21
CA GLY A 120 -8.38 0.02 -10.22
C GLY A 120 -8.82 0.37 -8.81
N GLY A 121 -9.27 1.60 -8.62
CA GLY A 121 -9.96 1.98 -7.40
C GLY A 121 -10.56 3.37 -7.49
N CYS A 122 -11.57 3.60 -6.67
CA CYS A 122 -12.31 4.84 -6.57
C CYS A 122 -12.45 5.23 -5.10
N ASP A 123 -12.21 6.50 -4.80
CA ASP A 123 -12.50 7.11 -3.50
C ASP A 123 -13.69 8.07 -3.67
N VAL A 124 -14.75 7.86 -2.88
CA VAL A 124 -15.93 8.74 -2.80
C VAL A 124 -16.01 9.42 -1.43
N ASP A 125 -16.59 10.60 -1.38
CA ASP A 125 -16.82 11.32 -0.12
C ASP A 125 -18.14 10.91 0.56
N ASN A 126 -18.52 11.63 1.62
CA ASN A 126 -19.74 11.38 2.39
C ASN A 126 -21.03 11.60 1.60
N ASP A 127 -20.98 12.42 0.54
CA ASP A 127 -22.12 12.67 -0.35
C ASP A 127 -22.12 11.66 -1.53
N PHE A 128 -21.29 10.61 -1.44
CA PHE A 128 -21.04 9.63 -2.50
C PHE A 128 -20.58 10.24 -3.83
N LYS A 129 -20.01 11.45 -3.79
CA LYS A 129 -19.42 12.08 -4.97
C LYS A 129 -18.02 11.54 -5.18
N GLU A 130 -17.73 11.16 -6.41
CA GLU A 130 -16.40 10.71 -6.80
C GLU A 130 -15.38 11.83 -6.57
N ARG A 131 -14.32 11.51 -5.81
CA ARG A 131 -13.20 12.41 -5.58
C ARG A 131 -11.96 12.01 -6.34
N LYS A 132 -11.74 10.70 -6.48
CA LYS A 132 -10.51 10.18 -7.09
C LYS A 132 -10.70 8.77 -7.61
N SER A 133 -10.71 8.63 -8.93
CA SER A 133 -10.44 7.36 -9.60
C SER A 133 -8.97 7.18 -9.90
N ARG A 134 -8.55 5.92 -9.89
CA ARG A 134 -7.19 5.48 -10.20
C ARG A 134 -7.28 4.18 -10.97
N ALA A 135 -6.51 4.04 -12.03
CA ALA A 135 -6.40 2.80 -12.77
C ALA A 135 -5.01 2.68 -13.33
N ALA A 136 -4.45 1.48 -13.29
CA ALA A 136 -3.14 1.23 -13.84
C ALA A 136 -2.96 -0.20 -14.31
N ALA A 137 -2.15 -0.35 -15.35
CA ALA A 137 -1.60 -1.61 -15.81
C ALA A 137 -0.12 -1.68 -15.41
N GLU A 138 0.36 -2.83 -14.96
CA GLU A 138 1.73 -3.05 -14.50
C GLU A 138 2.27 -4.38 -15.05
N PHE A 139 3.47 -4.37 -15.61
CA PHE A 139 4.30 -5.57 -15.72
C PHE A 139 5.23 -5.65 -14.52
N THR A 140 5.34 -6.82 -13.91
CA THR A 140 6.24 -7.10 -12.79
C THR A 140 7.10 -8.30 -13.14
N TRP A 141 8.41 -8.11 -13.11
CA TRP A 141 9.41 -9.15 -13.30
C TRP A 141 10.17 -9.36 -11.99
N ASN A 142 10.14 -10.58 -11.46
CA ASN A 142 10.92 -10.99 -10.30
C ASN A 142 12.16 -11.75 -10.77
N VAL A 143 13.33 -11.34 -10.30
CA VAL A 143 14.63 -11.97 -10.55
C VAL A 143 15.18 -12.40 -9.20
N PHE A 144 15.21 -13.71 -8.97
CA PHE A 144 15.70 -14.30 -7.72
C PHE A 144 17.19 -14.56 -7.81
N ASN A 145 17.91 -14.42 -6.70
CA ASN A 145 19.36 -14.66 -6.61
C ASN A 145 20.16 -13.92 -7.70
N PHE A 146 19.83 -12.65 -7.96
CA PHE A 146 20.60 -11.82 -8.91
C PHE A 146 22.08 -11.73 -8.50
N GLN A 147 22.31 -11.61 -7.19
CA GLN A 147 23.54 -11.99 -6.50
C GLN A 147 23.19 -12.89 -5.32
N LYS A 148 24.20 -13.46 -4.65
CA LYS A 148 23.99 -14.30 -3.47
C LYS A 148 23.15 -13.54 -2.43
N ASP A 149 22.03 -14.13 -2.04
CA ASP A 149 21.07 -13.57 -1.07
C ASP A 149 20.44 -12.21 -1.51
N GLN A 150 20.37 -11.95 -2.81
CA GLN A 150 19.82 -10.71 -3.37
C GLN A 150 18.69 -10.99 -4.37
N ASP A 151 17.48 -10.57 -4.00
CA ASP A 151 16.29 -10.65 -4.85
C ASP A 151 15.90 -9.28 -5.39
N VAL A 152 15.73 -9.20 -6.72
CA VAL A 152 15.35 -7.98 -7.42
C VAL A 152 13.97 -8.13 -8.04
N ARG A 153 13.15 -7.09 -7.93
CA ARG A 153 11.88 -6.98 -8.63
C ARG A 153 11.80 -5.68 -9.39
N LEU A 154 11.70 -5.80 -10.70
CA LEU A 154 11.42 -4.69 -11.59
C LEU A 154 9.91 -4.62 -11.84
N ARG A 155 9.36 -3.41 -11.82
CA ARG A 155 7.98 -3.18 -12.25
C ARG A 155 7.90 -1.92 -13.09
N ILE A 156 7.28 -2.06 -14.25
CA ILE A 156 6.95 -0.96 -15.15
C ILE A 156 5.44 -0.86 -15.16
N GLY A 157 4.90 0.32 -14.96
CA GLY A 157 3.46 0.53 -14.96
C GLY A 157 3.05 1.81 -15.65
N TYR A 158 1.76 1.89 -15.98
CA TYR A 158 1.14 3.05 -16.59
C TYR A 158 -0.13 3.38 -15.83
N GLU A 159 -0.21 4.60 -15.31
CA GLU A 159 -1.42 5.14 -14.68
C GLU A 159 -2.30 5.79 -15.75
N ILE A 160 -3.51 5.27 -15.90
CA ILE A 160 -4.38 5.51 -17.06
C ILE A 160 -5.00 6.90 -17.01
N PHE A 161 -5.46 7.37 -15.85
CA PHE A 161 -6.19 8.64 -15.74
C PHE A 161 -5.29 9.86 -15.88
N GLN A 162 -4.06 9.78 -15.38
CA GLN A 162 -3.05 10.83 -15.47
C GLN A 162 -2.11 10.66 -16.65
N GLN A 163 -2.22 9.52 -17.36
CA GLN A 163 -1.37 9.14 -18.49
C GLN A 163 0.11 9.14 -18.14
N VAL A 164 0.47 8.59 -16.97
CA VAL A 164 1.84 8.65 -16.43
C VAL A 164 2.45 7.24 -16.36
N PRO A 165 3.50 6.96 -17.15
CA PRO A 165 4.32 5.79 -16.92
C PRO A 165 5.19 5.95 -15.66
N TYR A 166 5.42 4.85 -14.96
CA TYR A 166 6.23 4.80 -13.75
C TYR A 166 7.03 3.51 -13.66
N LEU A 167 8.14 3.59 -12.92
CA LEU A 167 9.07 2.52 -12.64
C LEU A 167 9.12 2.26 -11.14
N GLN A 168 9.23 0.99 -10.78
CA GLN A 168 9.57 0.56 -9.44
C GLN A 168 10.70 -0.46 -9.50
N VAL A 169 11.72 -0.23 -8.70
CA VAL A 169 12.78 -1.22 -8.42
C VAL A 169 12.66 -1.57 -6.94
N ARG A 170 12.58 -2.86 -6.64
CA ARG A 170 12.70 -3.37 -5.27
C ARG A 170 13.87 -4.32 -5.22
N GLU A 171 14.69 -4.13 -4.21
CA GLU A 171 15.77 -5.04 -3.88
C GLU A 171 15.70 -5.33 -2.39
N ASN A 172 15.60 -6.60 -2.03
CA ASN A 172 15.46 -7.04 -0.65
C ASN A 172 14.36 -6.23 0.09
N ASN A 173 14.76 -5.40 1.06
CA ASN A 173 13.86 -4.61 1.91
C ASN A 173 13.62 -3.19 1.43
N TRP A 174 14.34 -2.68 0.43
CA TRP A 174 14.12 -1.31 -0.06
C TRP A 174 13.41 -1.29 -1.41
N THR A 175 12.66 -0.22 -1.67
CA THR A 175 11.92 -0.02 -2.92
C THR A 175 12.04 1.43 -3.33
N PHE A 176 12.48 1.67 -4.55
CA PHE A 176 12.47 2.97 -5.20
C PHE A 176 11.35 3.02 -6.23
N ASN A 177 10.63 4.14 -6.25
CA ASN A 177 9.60 4.45 -7.24
C ASN A 177 9.94 5.78 -7.88
N ALA A 178 9.77 5.86 -9.20
CA ALA A 178 9.87 7.10 -9.96
C ALA A 178 8.84 7.12 -11.08
N ASP A 179 8.42 8.29 -11.51
CA ASP A 179 7.53 8.45 -12.66
C ASP A 179 8.00 9.52 -13.64
N TYR A 180 7.38 9.53 -14.83
CA TYR A 180 7.73 10.45 -15.91
C TYR A 180 7.54 11.93 -15.57
N LYS A 181 6.76 12.25 -14.53
CA LYS A 181 6.58 13.64 -14.05
C LYS A 181 7.67 14.06 -13.06
N GLY A 182 8.69 13.24 -12.84
CA GLY A 182 9.78 13.49 -11.91
C GLY A 182 9.46 13.10 -10.47
N ARG A 183 8.25 12.59 -10.19
CA ARG A 183 7.86 12.23 -8.81
C ARG A 183 8.57 10.95 -8.39
N TRP A 184 9.15 10.98 -7.19
CA TRP A 184 9.87 9.82 -6.66
C TRP A 184 9.66 9.60 -5.16
N ASN A 185 9.83 8.34 -4.74
CA ASN A 185 9.90 7.97 -3.33
C ASN A 185 10.73 6.70 -3.11
N VAL A 186 11.26 6.59 -1.89
CA VAL A 186 11.94 5.41 -1.35
C VAL A 186 11.13 4.87 -0.19
N ARG A 187 11.04 3.55 -0.11
CA ARG A 187 10.47 2.81 1.01
C ARG A 187 11.48 1.79 1.51
N TYR A 188 11.65 1.68 2.82
CA TYR A 188 12.41 0.62 3.48
C TYR A 188 11.47 -0.18 4.38
N ASP A 189 11.38 -1.49 4.15
CA ASP A 189 10.63 -2.43 4.99
C ASP A 189 11.47 -2.80 6.21
N LEU A 190 10.88 -2.65 7.41
CA LEU A 190 11.50 -2.96 8.71
C LEU A 190 11.13 -4.38 9.15
#